data_AF-A0A928NGZ7-F1
#
_entry.id   AF-A0A928NGZ7-F1
#
_cell.length_a   1.000
_cell.length_b   1.000
_cell.length_c   1.000
_cell.angle_alpha   90.00
_cell.angle_beta   90.00
_cell.angle_gamma   90.00
#
_symmetry.space_group_name_H-M   'P 1'
#
loop_
_entity.id
_entity.type
_entity.pdbx_description
1 polymer ?
#
loop_
_entity_poly.entity_id
_entity_poly.type
_entity_poly.pdbx_seq_one_letter_code
_entity_poly.pdbx_strand_id
1 'polypeptide(L)'
;MDEIVRKVKNMLYVLGGMLIVLGMILWNQYGVAKKADFTDNHIALIVPQTPYYHTYDCVEFDRSHFIAYNIKSAENRGYRPCPICHITETMN
;
A
#
# COMPACT_ATOMS: atom_id res chain seq x y z
N MET A 1 35.72 37.13 -0.87
CA MET A 1 34.40 36.49 -0.89
C MET A 1 33.85 36.58 0.52
N ASP A 2 32.77 37.35 0.71
CA ASP A 2 32.29 37.70 2.04
C ASP A 2 31.77 36.46 2.79
N GLU A 3 32.00 36.44 4.11
CA GLU A 3 31.58 35.33 4.98
C GLU A 3 30.07 35.06 4.88
N ILE A 4 29.29 36.12 4.72
CA ILE A 4 27.83 36.06 4.49
C ILE A 4 27.52 35.29 3.21
N VAL A 5 28.22 35.60 2.11
CA VAL A 5 28.03 34.92 0.82
C VAL A 5 28.37 33.43 0.94
N ARG A 6 29.42 33.08 1.69
CA ARG A 6 29.79 31.67 1.94
C ARG A 6 28.71 30.94 2.76
N LYS A 7 28.18 31.56 3.82
CA LYS A 7 27.10 30.98 4.64
C LYS A 7 25.82 30.78 3.83
N VAL A 8 25.44 31.76 3.02
CA VAL A 8 24.27 31.68 2.12
C VAL A 8 24.43 30.55 1.11
N LYS A 9 25.61 30.42 0.47
CA LYS A 9 25.89 29.31 -0.46
C LYS A 9 25.75 27.95 0.23
N ASN A 10 26.36 27.77 1.40
CA ASN A 10 26.27 26.51 2.14
C ASN A 10 24.83 26.18 2.54
N MET A 11 24.05 27.19 2.96
CA MET A 11 22.63 27.02 3.26
C MET A 11 21.84 26.57 2.02
N LEU A 12 22.08 27.18 0.85
CA LEU A 12 21.45 26.78 -0.41
C LEU A 12 21.82 25.35 -0.81
N TYR A 13 23.07 24.92 -0.61
CA TYR A 13 23.47 23.53 -0.86
C TYR A 13 22.74 22.54 0.06
N VAL A 14 22.63 22.85 1.36
CA VAL A 14 21.92 22.00 2.32
C VAL A 14 20.43 21.91 1.99
N LEU A 15 19.79 23.05 1.70
CA LEU A 15 18.37 23.10 1.33
C LEU A 15 18.10 22.37 0.01
N GLY A 16 18.98 22.57 -1.00
CA GLY A 16 18.89 21.85 -2.27
C GLY A 16 19.01 20.34 -2.09
N GLY A 17 19.96 19.88 -1.26
CA GLY A 17 20.10 18.46 -0.92
C GLY A 17 18.87 17.91 -0.20
N MET A 18 18.29 18.66 0.74
CA MET A 18 17.10 18.24 1.48
C MET A 18 15.88 18.10 0.57
N LEU A 19 15.68 19.01 -0.39
CA LEU A 19 14.58 18.94 -1.35
C LEU A 19 14.69 17.69 -2.25
N ILE A 20 15.90 17.32 -2.67
CA ILE A 20 16.13 16.10 -3.46
C ILE A 20 15.75 14.86 -2.65
N VAL A 21 16.19 14.77 -1.40
CA VAL A 21 15.88 13.64 -0.52
C VAL A 21 14.37 13.55 -0.23
N LEU A 22 13.72 14.69 0.06
CA LEU A 22 12.27 14.74 0.24
C LEU A 22 11.53 14.30 -1.02
N GLY A 23 11.99 14.72 -2.20
CA GLY A 23 11.45 14.27 -3.48
C GLY A 23 11.54 12.75 -3.65
N MET A 24 12.67 12.13 -3.28
CA MET A 24 12.83 10.67 -3.32
C MET A 24 11.91 9.94 -2.33
N ILE A 25 11.76 10.47 -1.11
CA ILE A 25 10.86 9.89 -0.10
C ILE A 25 9.41 9.94 -0.58
N LEU A 26 8.97 11.10 -1.07
CA LEU A 26 7.62 11.29 -1.58
C LEU A 26 7.35 10.41 -2.81
N TRP A 27 8.32 10.28 -3.71
CA TRP A 27 8.22 9.36 -4.86
C TRP A 27 8.03 7.92 -4.39
N ASN A 28 8.88 7.44 -3.47
CA ASN A 28 8.78 6.08 -2.94
C ASN A 28 7.41 5.82 -2.31
N GLN A 29 6.92 6.74 -1.49
CA GLN A 29 5.61 6.63 -0.84
C GLN A 29 4.47 6.54 -1.86
N TYR A 30 4.54 7.29 -2.96
CA TYR A 30 3.54 7.24 -4.03
C TYR A 30 3.52 5.89 -4.77
N GLY A 31 4.70 5.30 -5.02
CA GLY A 31 4.82 3.98 -5.65
C GLY A 31 4.24 2.85 -4.78
N VAL A 32 4.52 2.90 -3.48
CA VAL A 32 4.00 1.93 -2.50
C VAL A 32 2.47 2.01 -2.40
N ALA A 33 1.92 3.23 -2.33
CA ALA A 33 0.47 3.43 -2.26
C ALA A 33 -0.27 2.83 -3.47
N LYS A 34 0.25 3.02 -4.69
CA LYS A 34 -0.35 2.43 -5.89
C LYS A 34 -0.36 0.90 -5.89
N LYS A 35 0.70 0.29 -5.37
CA LYS A 35 0.80 -1.17 -5.32
C LYS A 35 -0.14 -1.76 -4.25
N ALA A 36 -0.25 -1.09 -3.11
CA ALA A 36 -1.20 -1.46 -2.06
C ALA A 36 -2.64 -1.38 -2.60
N ASP A 37 -3.01 -0.24 -3.20
CA ASP A 37 -4.33 -0.02 -3.80
C ASP A 37 -4.69 -1.07 -4.86
N PHE A 38 -3.75 -1.43 -5.74
CA PHE A 38 -3.97 -2.52 -6.69
C PHE A 38 -4.27 -3.84 -5.98
N THR A 39 -3.52 -4.16 -4.92
CA THR A 39 -3.67 -5.42 -4.19
C THR A 39 -5.02 -5.49 -3.49
N ASP A 40 -5.40 -4.45 -2.76
CA ASP A 40 -6.65 -4.40 -2.00
C ASP A 40 -7.88 -4.47 -2.92
N ASN A 41 -7.82 -3.88 -4.11
CA ASN A 41 -8.94 -3.81 -5.04
C ASN A 41 -9.03 -4.96 -6.05
N HIS A 42 -7.97 -5.77 -6.21
CA HIS A 42 -7.93 -6.80 -7.28
C HIS A 42 -7.53 -8.18 -6.81
N ILE A 43 -6.90 -8.32 -5.63
CA ILE A 43 -6.37 -9.59 -5.13
C ILE A 43 -7.20 -10.06 -3.94
N ALA A 44 -7.77 -11.25 -4.08
CA ALA A 44 -8.44 -11.98 -3.03
C ALA A 44 -7.43 -12.87 -2.30
N LEU A 45 -7.19 -12.59 -1.01
CA LEU A 45 -6.32 -13.39 -0.14
C LEU A 45 -7.18 -14.35 0.68
N ILE A 46 -6.97 -15.64 0.51
CA ILE A 46 -7.80 -16.69 1.13
C ILE A 46 -6.96 -17.48 2.12
N VAL A 47 -7.46 -17.59 3.34
CA VAL A 47 -6.91 -18.47 4.37
C VAL A 47 -7.66 -19.81 4.37
N PRO A 48 -7.00 -20.94 4.71
CA PRO A 48 -7.66 -22.22 4.82
C PRO A 48 -8.86 -22.17 5.77
N GLN A 49 -9.85 -23.04 5.51
CA GLN A 49 -11.03 -23.26 6.38
C GLN A 49 -12.06 -22.13 6.45
N THR A 50 -11.87 -21.02 5.70
CA THR A 50 -12.88 -19.96 5.58
C THR A 50 -13.37 -19.84 4.13
N PRO A 51 -14.65 -19.51 3.90
CA PRO A 51 -15.16 -19.19 2.56
C PRO A 51 -14.93 -17.72 2.20
N TYR A 52 -14.05 -17.01 2.92
CA TYR A 52 -13.87 -15.57 2.78
C TYR A 52 -12.53 -15.23 2.11
N TYR A 53 -12.55 -14.19 1.28
CA TYR A 53 -11.33 -13.51 0.85
C TYR A 53 -11.15 -12.21 1.63
N HIS A 54 -9.88 -11.87 1.86
CA HIS A 54 -9.44 -10.78 2.71
C HIS A 54 -8.55 -9.81 1.94
N THR A 55 -8.45 -8.56 2.43
CA THR A 55 -7.37 -7.63 2.11
C THR A 55 -6.14 -7.90 3.00
N TYR A 56 -4.99 -7.32 2.65
CA TYR A 56 -3.74 -7.55 3.37
C TYR A 56 -3.76 -7.07 4.83
N ASP A 57 -4.55 -6.02 5.11
CA ASP A 57 -4.68 -5.39 6.42
C ASP A 57 -5.76 -6.03 7.31
N CYS A 58 -6.44 -7.06 6.82
CA CYS A 58 -7.46 -7.75 7.61
C CYS A 58 -6.85 -8.42 8.86
N VAL A 59 -7.53 -8.25 10.00
CA VAL A 59 -7.09 -8.84 11.28
C VAL A 59 -7.22 -10.36 11.34
N GLU A 60 -8.11 -10.94 10.52
CA GLU A 60 -8.29 -12.40 10.42
C GLU A 60 -7.40 -13.03 9.34
N PHE A 61 -6.63 -12.23 8.60
CA PHE A 61 -5.77 -12.72 7.55
C PHE A 61 -4.46 -13.31 8.12
N ASP A 62 -4.34 -14.62 8.05
CA ASP A 62 -3.10 -15.35 8.33
C ASP A 62 -2.11 -15.24 7.16
N ARG A 63 -1.05 -14.48 7.38
CA ARG A 63 0.03 -14.23 6.40
C ARG A 63 0.97 -15.42 6.20
N SER A 64 0.92 -16.42 7.07
CA SER A 64 1.80 -17.58 7.01
C SER A 64 1.33 -18.66 6.03
N HIS A 65 0.02 -18.72 5.77
CA HIS A 65 -0.59 -19.71 4.90
C HIS A 65 -1.80 -19.12 4.17
N PHE A 66 -1.62 -18.76 2.90
CA PHE A 66 -2.69 -18.21 2.08
C PHE A 66 -2.56 -18.58 0.60
N ILE A 67 -3.68 -18.48 -0.09
CA ILE A 67 -3.75 -18.54 -1.56
C ILE A 67 -4.20 -17.17 -2.05
N ALA A 68 -3.58 -16.69 -3.13
CA ALA A 68 -3.96 -15.45 -3.79
C ALA A 68 -4.61 -15.75 -5.15
N TYR A 69 -5.80 -15.19 -5.37
CA TYR A 69 -6.45 -15.12 -6.68
C TYR A 69 -6.75 -13.67 -7.02
N ASN A 70 -7.11 -13.37 -8.27
CA ASN A 70 -7.89 -12.16 -8.50
C ASN A 70 -9.32 -12.35 -7.94
N ILE A 71 -9.98 -11.24 -7.57
CA ILE A 71 -11.30 -11.27 -6.92
C ILE A 71 -12.32 -12.08 -7.73
N LYS A 72 -12.45 -11.80 -9.04
CA LYS A 72 -13.38 -12.51 -9.93
C LYS A 72 -13.17 -14.03 -9.95
N SER A 73 -11.92 -14.48 -9.90
CA SER A 73 -11.59 -15.91 -9.87
C SER A 73 -11.93 -16.54 -8.52
N ALA A 74 -11.78 -15.80 -7.42
CA ALA A 74 -12.20 -16.25 -6.09
C ALA A 74 -13.74 -16.37 -6.02
N GLU A 75 -14.46 -15.37 -6.51
CA GLU A 75 -15.94 -15.38 -6.55
C GLU A 75 -16.47 -16.52 -7.41
N ASN A 76 -15.89 -16.76 -8.59
CA ASN A 76 -16.24 -17.90 -9.45
C ASN A 76 -16.00 -19.27 -8.77
N ARG A 77 -15.14 -19.31 -7.75
CA ARG A 77 -14.86 -20.51 -6.94
C ARG A 77 -15.73 -20.60 -5.68
N GLY A 78 -16.61 -19.61 -5.46
CA GLY A 78 -17.55 -19.58 -4.34
C GLY A 78 -17.06 -18.84 -3.09
N TYR A 79 -15.90 -18.19 -3.14
CA TYR A 79 -15.43 -17.32 -2.05
C TYR A 79 -16.22 -16.01 -2.03
N ARG A 80 -16.34 -15.42 -0.84
CA ARG A 80 -17.11 -14.20 -0.58
C ARG A 80 -16.24 -13.14 0.09
N PRO A 81 -16.56 -11.85 -0.03
CA PRO A 81 -15.85 -10.80 0.69
C PRO A 81 -15.93 -11.04 2.20
N CYS A 82 -14.80 -10.93 2.90
CA CYS A 82 -14.76 -10.98 4.36
C CYS A 82 -15.57 -9.81 4.95
N PRO A 83 -16.53 -10.06 5.86
CA PRO A 83 -17.39 -9.02 6.40
C PRO A 83 -16.66 -8.02 7.31
N ILE A 84 -15.40 -8.28 7.67
CA ILE A 84 -14.58 -7.41 8.53
C ILE A 84 -13.75 -6.41 7.71
N CYS A 85 -13.15 -6.85 6.60
CA CYS A 85 -12.31 -5.97 5.78
C CYS A 85 -12.99 -5.47 4.50
N HIS A 86 -14.14 -6.03 4.11
CA HIS A 86 -14.96 -5.58 2.97
C HIS A 86 -16.36 -5.10 3.40
N ILE A 87 -16.45 -4.36 4.52
CA ILE A 87 -17.72 -3.92 5.14
C ILE A 87 -18.63 -3.14 4.16
N THR A 88 -18.04 -2.47 3.16
CA THR A 88 -18.75 -1.63 2.19
C THR A 88 -19.33 -2.40 1.00
N GLU A 89 -18.92 -3.64 0.77
CA GLU A 89 -19.34 -4.43 -0.41
C GLU A 89 -20.61 -5.28 -0.16
N THR A 90 -21.05 -5.38 1.10
CA THR A 90 -22.20 -6.21 1.49
C THR A 90 -23.54 -5.45 1.59
N MET A 91 -23.59 -4.16 1.24
CA MET A 91 -24.79 -3.32 1.33
C MET A 91 -25.37 -2.86 -0.03
N ASN A 92 -25.12 -3.60 -1.11
CA ASN A 92 -25.72 -3.30 -2.43
C ASN A 92 -26.28 -4.56 -3.08
#